data_AF-A0A958J6K4-F1
#
_entry.id   AF-A0A958J6K4-F1
#
_cell.length_a   1.000
_cell.length_b   1.000
_cell.length_c   1.000
_cell.angle_alpha   90.00
_cell.angle_beta   90.00
_cell.angle_gamma   90.00
#
_symmetry.space_group_name_H-M   'P 1'
#
loop_
_entity.id
_entity.type
_entity.pdbx_description
1 polymer ?
#
loop_
_entity_poly.entity_id
_entity_poly.type
_entity_poly.pdbx_seq_one_letter_code
_entity_poly.pdbx_strand_id
1 'polypeptide(L)'
;MFAQAFYAVWEEGQSGEKARINAASAGLDQQTLFFLARQGAYLTPVPLPGSPADVAPGPSPVNLAYYRLPNGLTVLSRSKCSPGQHRRGRGDCFTHFILHRQPTAFLEALFPLYAWEAPFWQESPLPTRRELPLLPHLKGNEASALPAMMRVLADPSREPHLPNFFSAVLRALHNGRQLVVVDHPEAVAMLIGAIALALPRQLSARLTFNTCIRDPRQADTLICGTTPDSEPLFATGAYQDQYYIFDFHRQRFSPAPQHGFFGDTLAHWYHEQLLERILGFRNFVDRTAPNSRAGDLDDLLNLYRMLSSESGDTATLISGIHFVFEKKL
;
A
#
# COMPACT_ATOMS: atom_id res chain seq x y z
N MET A 1 3.79 -17.54 -13.08
CA MET A 1 5.21 -17.12 -13.12
C MET A 1 5.25 -15.60 -13.20
N PHE A 2 6.21 -14.98 -12.53
CA PHE A 2 6.34 -13.52 -12.42
C PHE A 2 7.53 -13.03 -13.24
N ALA A 3 7.33 -11.95 -14.00
CA ALA A 3 8.43 -11.25 -14.64
C ALA A 3 9.08 -10.29 -13.64
N GLN A 4 10.36 -9.98 -13.85
CA GLN A 4 11.08 -9.02 -13.01
C GLN A 4 11.89 -8.05 -13.85
N ALA A 5 12.15 -6.88 -13.30
CA ALA A 5 13.04 -5.88 -13.88
C ALA A 5 13.77 -5.11 -12.79
N PHE A 6 14.96 -4.60 -13.12
CA PHE A 6 15.78 -3.80 -12.24
C PHE A 6 16.01 -2.42 -12.87
N TYR A 7 15.81 -1.39 -12.06
CA TYR A 7 16.19 -0.02 -12.37
C TYR A 7 17.30 0.41 -11.43
N ALA A 8 18.28 1.11 -11.98
CA ALA A 8 19.36 1.69 -11.20
C ALA A 8 19.81 3.01 -11.84
N VAL A 9 20.10 3.99 -10.97
CA VAL A 9 20.88 5.17 -11.34
C VAL A 9 22.36 4.83 -11.14
N TRP A 10 23.19 5.15 -12.12
CA TRP A 10 24.64 5.01 -12.02
C TRP A 10 25.31 6.29 -12.55
N GLU A 11 26.41 6.70 -11.92
CA GLU A 11 27.34 7.66 -12.51
C GLU A 11 28.24 6.94 -13.55
N GLU A 12 28.11 7.28 -14.84
CA GLU A 12 29.03 6.85 -15.90
C GLU A 12 30.05 8.00 -16.18
N GLY A 13 31.13 8.08 -15.40
CA GLY A 13 32.27 8.98 -15.67
C GLY A 13 31.89 10.44 -15.99
N GLN A 14 32.72 11.15 -16.76
CA GLN A 14 32.57 12.58 -17.09
C GLN A 14 31.29 12.94 -17.91
N SER A 15 30.42 11.97 -18.24
CA SER A 15 29.27 12.15 -19.14
C SER A 15 27.92 12.35 -18.44
N GLY A 16 27.87 12.39 -17.12
CA GLY A 16 26.64 12.60 -16.34
C GLY A 16 25.82 11.33 -16.10
N GLU A 17 24.89 11.41 -15.14
CA GLU A 17 24.03 10.32 -14.69
C GLU A 17 23.12 9.81 -15.83
N LYS A 18 23.11 8.49 -16.07
CA LYS A 18 22.13 7.84 -16.95
C LYS A 18 21.33 6.81 -16.18
N ALA A 19 20.10 7.17 -15.84
CA ALA A 19 19.17 6.24 -15.24
C ALA A 19 18.56 5.30 -16.29
N ARG A 20 18.60 3.99 -16.05
CA ARG A 20 18.08 2.99 -17.00
C ARG A 20 17.59 1.72 -16.30
N ILE A 21 16.68 1.02 -16.97
CA ILE A 21 16.47 -0.40 -16.70
C ILE A 21 17.77 -1.13 -17.10
N ASN A 22 18.45 -1.75 -16.13
CA ASN A 22 19.71 -2.46 -16.37
C ASN A 22 19.52 -3.95 -16.63
N ALA A 23 18.42 -4.54 -16.15
CA ALA A 23 18.08 -5.93 -16.37
C ALA A 23 16.56 -6.16 -16.39
N ALA A 24 16.08 -7.10 -17.19
CA ALA A 24 14.66 -7.42 -17.31
C ALA A 24 14.44 -8.88 -17.73
N SER A 25 13.32 -9.48 -17.32
CA SER A 25 12.90 -10.78 -17.85
C SER A 25 12.54 -10.70 -19.33
N ALA A 26 12.75 -11.80 -20.05
CA ALA A 26 12.28 -11.95 -21.42
C ALA A 26 10.77 -11.71 -21.53
N GLY A 27 10.35 -11.08 -22.63
CA GLY A 27 8.94 -10.82 -22.94
C GLY A 27 8.36 -9.50 -22.41
N LEU A 28 9.15 -8.67 -21.73
CA LEU A 28 8.79 -7.28 -21.43
C LEU A 28 9.07 -6.38 -22.64
N ASP A 29 8.05 -5.73 -23.17
CA ASP A 29 8.18 -4.82 -24.31
C ASP A 29 8.82 -3.47 -23.92
N GLN A 30 9.30 -2.72 -24.91
CA GLN A 30 9.98 -1.44 -24.68
C GLN A 30 9.09 -0.40 -23.99
N GLN A 31 7.78 -0.41 -24.27
CA GLN A 31 6.84 0.51 -23.66
C GLN A 31 6.68 0.24 -22.15
N THR A 32 6.64 -1.04 -21.76
CA THR A 32 6.64 -1.48 -20.36
C THR A 32 7.92 -1.03 -19.68
N LEU A 33 9.08 -1.27 -20.28
CA LEU A 33 10.37 -0.86 -19.72
C LEU A 33 10.48 0.67 -19.56
N PHE A 34 9.92 1.43 -20.50
CA PHE A 34 9.84 2.89 -20.41
C PHE A 34 8.97 3.35 -19.23
N PHE A 35 7.79 2.74 -19.04
CA PHE A 35 6.95 3.05 -17.88
C PHE A 35 7.63 2.69 -16.56
N LEU A 36 8.28 1.53 -16.49
CA LEU A 36 9.04 1.11 -15.30
C LEU A 36 10.19 2.07 -15.01
N ALA A 37 10.91 2.55 -16.02
CA ALA A 37 11.99 3.52 -15.83
C ALA A 37 11.47 4.83 -15.21
N ARG A 38 10.31 5.32 -15.66
CA ARG A 38 9.67 6.53 -15.12
C ARG A 38 9.25 6.36 -13.66
N GLN A 39 8.71 5.20 -13.29
CA GLN A 39 8.29 4.91 -11.92
C GLN A 39 9.46 4.49 -11.00
N GLY A 40 10.54 3.96 -11.58
CA GLY A 40 11.72 3.49 -10.86
C GLY A 40 12.63 4.57 -10.34
N ALA A 41 12.50 5.79 -10.89
CA ALA A 41 13.21 7.00 -10.47
C ALA A 41 12.74 7.46 -9.08
N TYR A 42 13.08 6.67 -8.06
CA TYR A 42 12.70 6.92 -6.70
C TYR A 42 13.44 8.14 -6.17
N LEU A 43 12.65 9.11 -5.74
CA LEU A 43 13.10 10.34 -5.12
C LEU A 43 12.72 10.26 -3.65
N THR A 44 13.70 10.13 -2.77
CA THR A 44 13.43 10.15 -1.34
C THR A 44 12.88 11.51 -0.93
N PRO A 45 12.02 11.56 0.10
CA PRO A 45 11.76 12.79 0.83
C PRO A 45 13.06 13.51 1.20
N VAL A 46 13.04 14.84 1.11
CA VAL A 46 14.19 15.68 1.49
C VAL A 46 13.95 16.14 2.93
N PRO A 47 14.90 15.94 3.86
CA PRO A 47 14.77 16.43 5.23
C PRO A 47 14.53 17.94 5.29
N LEU A 48 13.73 18.41 6.25
CA LEU A 48 13.63 19.84 6.52
C LEU A 48 14.97 20.36 7.09
N PRO A 49 15.41 21.57 6.70
CA PRO A 49 16.62 22.17 7.26
C PRO A 49 16.54 22.23 8.79
N GLY A 50 17.57 21.70 9.47
CA GLY A 50 17.65 21.64 10.93
C GLY A 50 16.90 20.48 11.59
N SER A 51 16.29 19.55 10.84
CA SER A 51 15.73 18.32 11.43
C SER A 51 16.84 17.34 11.86
N PRO A 52 16.60 16.41 12.80
CA PRO A 52 17.61 15.42 13.17
C PRO A 52 18.15 14.61 11.97
N ALA A 53 17.29 14.37 10.97
CA ALA A 53 17.64 13.70 9.73
C ALA A 53 18.50 14.56 8.78
N ASP A 54 18.56 15.88 8.98
CA ASP A 54 19.47 16.82 8.30
C ASP A 54 20.89 16.74 8.89
N VAL A 55 21.00 16.44 10.20
CA VAL A 55 22.28 16.42 10.94
C VAL A 55 22.99 15.06 10.88
N ALA A 56 22.25 13.95 10.92
CA ALA A 56 22.79 12.60 10.81
C ALA A 56 21.94 11.75 9.84
N PRO A 57 22.51 11.25 8.72
CA PRO A 57 21.74 10.44 7.79
C PRO A 57 21.43 9.08 8.40
N GLY A 58 20.16 8.88 8.77
CA GLY A 58 19.63 7.58 9.16
C GLY A 58 19.54 6.59 7.99
N PRO A 59 18.98 5.39 8.22
CA PRO A 59 18.73 4.44 7.14
C PRO A 59 17.79 5.05 6.09
N SER A 60 18.10 4.78 4.83
CA SER A 60 17.37 5.32 3.69
C SER A 60 15.95 4.78 3.62
N PRO A 61 14.93 5.63 3.48
CA PRO A 61 13.55 5.19 3.50
C PRO A 61 13.25 4.28 2.31
N VAL A 62 12.67 3.12 2.59
CA VAL A 62 12.23 2.16 1.57
C VAL A 62 10.85 2.55 1.05
N ASN A 63 10.68 2.49 -0.27
CA ASN A 63 9.37 2.61 -0.90
C ASN A 63 8.94 1.26 -1.46
N LEU A 64 7.91 0.66 -0.86
CA LEU A 64 7.16 -0.44 -1.44
C LEU A 64 5.94 0.16 -2.14
N ALA A 65 5.75 -0.16 -3.42
CA ALA A 65 4.62 0.34 -4.19
C ALA A 65 3.91 -0.78 -4.96
N TYR A 66 2.60 -0.68 -5.05
CA TYR A 66 1.73 -1.57 -5.82
C TYR A 66 0.81 -0.73 -6.71
N TYR A 67 0.89 -0.94 -8.02
CA TYR A 67 0.13 -0.17 -9.00
C TYR A 67 -0.09 -0.95 -10.30
N ARG A 68 -0.85 -0.36 -11.22
CA ARG A 68 -1.08 -0.92 -12.55
C ARG A 68 -0.52 -0.02 -13.63
N LEU A 69 0.09 -0.62 -14.63
CA LEU A 69 0.52 0.07 -15.84
C LEU A 69 -0.65 0.25 -16.81
N PRO A 70 -0.58 1.20 -17.76
CA PRO A 70 -1.62 1.40 -18.77
C PRO A 70 -1.91 0.17 -19.64
N ASN A 71 -0.93 -0.74 -19.80
CA ASN A 71 -1.10 -2.00 -20.52
C ASN A 71 -1.72 -3.13 -19.66
N GLY A 72 -2.20 -2.82 -18.46
CA GLY A 72 -2.87 -3.76 -17.55
C GLY A 72 -1.94 -4.60 -16.69
N LEU A 73 -0.61 -4.50 -16.84
CA LEU A 73 0.32 -5.20 -15.95
C LEU A 73 0.21 -4.66 -14.52
N THR A 74 0.13 -5.58 -13.57
CA THR A 74 0.26 -5.29 -12.14
C THR A 74 1.72 -5.30 -11.77
N VAL A 75 2.15 -4.28 -11.03
CA VAL A 75 3.52 -4.08 -10.61
C VAL A 75 3.57 -3.98 -9.09
N LEU A 76 4.46 -4.75 -8.48
CA LEU A 76 4.94 -4.52 -7.13
C LEU A 76 6.41 -4.12 -7.23
N SER A 77 6.77 -2.98 -6.67
CA SER A 77 8.14 -2.48 -6.70
C SER A 77 8.66 -2.19 -5.31
N ARG A 78 9.94 -2.45 -5.08
CA ARG A 78 10.66 -2.00 -3.89
C ARG A 78 11.84 -1.14 -4.31
N SER A 79 11.84 0.10 -3.87
CA SER A 79 12.90 1.06 -4.09
C SER A 79 13.65 1.32 -2.80
N LYS A 80 14.98 1.28 -2.89
CA LYS A 80 15.90 1.60 -1.80
C LYS A 80 17.09 2.31 -2.42
N CYS A 81 17.71 3.17 -1.64
CA CYS A 81 18.85 3.93 -2.10
C CYS A 81 19.98 3.75 -1.08
N SER A 82 21.22 3.99 -1.51
CA SER A 82 22.40 3.78 -0.68
C SER A 82 22.47 4.73 0.53
N PRO A 83 22.79 4.25 1.74
CA PRO A 83 22.98 5.09 2.93
C PRO A 83 23.98 6.24 2.69
N GLY A 84 23.70 7.42 3.22
CA GLY A 84 24.60 8.58 3.14
C GLY A 84 24.68 9.30 1.78
N GLN A 85 24.17 8.69 0.70
CA GLN A 85 24.15 9.31 -0.63
C GLN A 85 22.83 10.04 -0.95
N HIS A 86 21.98 10.32 0.03
CA HIS A 86 20.68 10.96 -0.17
C HIS A 86 20.69 12.49 -0.18
N ARG A 87 21.88 13.09 -0.27
CA ARG A 87 22.01 14.54 -0.12
C ARG A 87 21.18 15.25 -1.19
N ARG A 88 20.20 16.03 -0.74
CA ARG A 88 19.28 16.81 -1.59
C ARG A 88 18.45 15.93 -2.54
N GLY A 89 18.16 14.69 -2.14
CA GLY A 89 17.21 13.86 -2.88
C GLY A 89 17.72 13.33 -4.22
N ARG A 90 19.04 13.34 -4.41
CA ARG A 90 19.78 12.66 -5.48
C ARG A 90 20.66 11.61 -4.81
N GLY A 91 20.59 10.37 -5.27
CA GLY A 91 21.40 9.28 -4.75
C GLY A 91 21.28 8.04 -5.62
N ASP A 92 22.22 7.10 -5.46
CA ASP A 92 22.19 5.80 -6.12
C ASP A 92 21.01 4.97 -5.60
N CYS A 93 19.86 5.21 -6.23
CA CYS A 93 18.62 4.52 -5.96
C CYS A 93 18.46 3.31 -6.88
N PHE A 94 18.08 2.20 -6.28
CA PHE A 94 17.79 0.94 -6.92
C PHE A 94 16.31 0.60 -6.73
N THR A 95 15.67 0.15 -7.81
CA THR A 95 14.30 -0.34 -7.77
C THR A 95 14.22 -1.73 -8.39
N HIS A 96 13.68 -2.69 -7.62
CA HIS A 96 13.31 -4.00 -8.13
C HIS A 96 11.80 -4.04 -8.38
N PHE A 97 11.40 -4.46 -9.58
CA PHE A 97 10.01 -4.67 -9.99
C PHE A 97 9.69 -6.15 -10.13
N ILE A 98 8.51 -6.53 -9.62
CA ILE A 98 7.85 -7.81 -9.87
C ILE A 98 6.56 -7.53 -10.63
N LEU A 99 6.33 -8.25 -11.72
CA LEU A 99 5.22 -8.01 -12.64
C LEU A 99 4.37 -9.27 -12.86
N HIS A 100 3.05 -9.07 -12.94
CA HIS A 100 2.10 -10.09 -13.35
C HIS A 100 0.93 -9.49 -14.15
N ARG A 101 0.33 -10.27 -15.07
CA ARG A 101 -0.82 -9.82 -15.87
C ARG A 101 -2.14 -9.82 -15.09
N GLN A 102 -2.26 -10.70 -14.10
CA GLN A 102 -3.49 -10.89 -13.34
C GLN A 102 -3.30 -10.37 -11.91
N PRO A 103 -3.98 -9.28 -11.51
CA PRO A 103 -3.87 -8.69 -10.17
C PRO A 103 -4.27 -9.64 -9.04
N THR A 104 -5.38 -10.39 -9.20
CA THR A 104 -5.86 -11.32 -8.18
C THR A 104 -4.92 -12.49 -7.99
N ALA A 105 -4.43 -13.09 -9.08
CA ALA A 105 -3.41 -14.13 -9.03
C ALA A 105 -2.08 -13.62 -8.41
N PHE A 106 -1.76 -12.34 -8.57
CA PHE A 106 -0.63 -11.72 -7.88
C PHE A 106 -0.84 -11.77 -6.37
N LEU A 107 -1.99 -11.26 -5.89
CA LEU A 107 -2.30 -11.18 -4.46
C LEU A 107 -2.51 -12.56 -3.81
N GLU A 108 -2.89 -13.57 -4.59
CA GLU A 108 -2.92 -14.96 -4.14
C GLU A 108 -1.53 -15.54 -3.92
N ALA A 109 -0.56 -15.15 -4.74
CA ALA A 109 0.82 -15.61 -4.61
C ALA A 109 1.61 -14.85 -3.56
N LEU A 110 1.38 -13.55 -3.41
CA LEU A 110 2.04 -12.73 -2.41
C LEU A 110 1.14 -11.59 -1.96
N PHE A 111 0.80 -11.61 -0.68
CA PHE A 111 0.05 -10.54 -0.06
C PHE A 111 0.95 -9.32 0.19
N PRO A 112 0.51 -8.07 -0.07
CA PRO A 112 1.33 -6.86 0.08
C PRO A 112 2.00 -6.71 1.45
N LEU A 113 1.30 -7.09 2.53
CA LEU A 113 1.85 -7.13 3.88
C LEU A 113 3.14 -7.95 3.95
N TYR A 114 3.14 -9.11 3.30
CA TYR A 114 4.24 -10.07 3.30
C TYR A 114 5.35 -9.70 2.32
N ALA A 115 5.18 -8.62 1.56
CA ALA A 115 6.19 -8.14 0.64
C ALA A 115 7.20 -7.21 1.30
N TRP A 116 6.90 -6.52 2.40
CA TRP A 116 7.72 -5.40 2.92
C TRP A 116 9.24 -5.70 3.02
N GLU A 117 9.60 -6.86 3.58
CA GLU A 117 10.99 -7.34 3.69
C GLU A 117 11.12 -8.77 3.16
N ALA A 118 10.38 -9.09 2.11
CA ALA A 118 10.45 -10.42 1.52
C ALA A 118 11.88 -10.72 0.98
N PRO A 119 12.38 -11.95 1.14
CA PRO A 119 13.77 -12.30 0.83
C PRO A 119 14.10 -12.28 -0.68
N PHE A 120 13.11 -12.20 -1.56
CA PHE A 120 13.35 -12.13 -3.01
C PHE A 120 13.74 -10.72 -3.48
N TRP A 121 13.63 -9.69 -2.62
CA TRP A 121 14.04 -8.34 -3.01
C TRP A 121 15.55 -8.27 -3.21
N GLN A 122 15.95 -7.81 -4.39
CA GLN A 122 17.31 -7.35 -4.63
C GLN A 122 17.47 -5.95 -4.05
N GLU A 123 18.60 -5.68 -3.43
CA GLU A 123 18.92 -4.37 -2.86
C GLU A 123 20.06 -3.65 -3.60
N SER A 124 20.70 -4.34 -4.54
CA SER A 124 21.77 -3.81 -5.35
C SER A 124 21.65 -4.29 -6.80
N PRO A 125 22.23 -3.56 -7.75
CA PRO A 125 22.18 -3.96 -9.14
C PRO A 125 22.98 -5.24 -9.39
N LEU A 126 22.52 -6.08 -10.34
CA LEU A 126 23.32 -7.20 -10.86
C LEU A 126 24.14 -6.71 -12.07
N PRO A 127 25.47 -6.53 -11.95
CA PRO A 127 26.28 -5.86 -12.98
C PRO A 127 26.42 -6.66 -14.29
N THR A 128 26.30 -7.99 -14.24
CA THR A 128 26.64 -8.87 -15.38
C THR A 128 25.44 -9.43 -16.13
N ARG A 129 24.21 -9.30 -15.60
CA ARG A 129 23.04 -10.00 -16.13
C ARG A 129 22.00 -9.01 -16.66
N ARG A 130 21.84 -8.95 -17.98
CA ARG A 130 20.79 -8.13 -18.63
C ARG A 130 19.44 -8.84 -18.73
N GLU A 131 19.44 -10.18 -18.81
CA GLU A 131 18.22 -10.97 -18.91
C GLU A 131 17.96 -11.75 -17.61
N LEU A 132 16.83 -11.48 -16.96
CA LEU A 132 16.46 -12.07 -15.67
C LEU A 132 15.55 -13.28 -15.85
N PRO A 133 15.69 -14.33 -15.03
CA PRO A 133 14.79 -15.47 -15.09
C PRO A 133 13.39 -15.05 -14.64
N LEU A 134 12.35 -15.77 -15.07
CA LEU A 134 11.04 -15.64 -14.44
C LEU A 134 11.10 -16.21 -13.01
N LEU A 135 10.36 -15.61 -12.08
CA LEU A 135 10.21 -16.15 -10.74
C LEU A 135 9.02 -17.13 -10.73
N PRO A 136 9.23 -18.42 -10.39
CA PRO A 136 8.15 -19.40 -10.34
C PRO A 136 7.26 -19.17 -9.11
N HIS A 137 7.85 -18.76 -8.00
CA HIS A 137 7.20 -18.55 -6.72
C HIS A 137 7.72 -17.28 -6.05
N LEU A 138 6.85 -16.60 -5.31
CA LEU A 138 7.21 -15.50 -4.43
C LEU A 138 7.06 -16.01 -3.00
N LYS A 139 8.09 -15.85 -2.18
CA LYS A 139 8.05 -16.19 -0.76
C LYS A 139 8.02 -14.90 0.04
N GLY A 140 6.97 -14.69 0.84
CA GLY A 140 6.84 -13.52 1.69
C GLY A 140 7.67 -13.62 2.98
N ASN A 141 7.45 -12.65 3.87
CA ASN A 141 7.99 -12.60 5.23
C ASN A 141 6.90 -12.77 6.30
N GLU A 142 5.97 -13.71 6.10
CA GLU A 142 4.77 -13.92 6.92
C GLU A 142 5.06 -13.98 8.42
N ALA A 143 6.14 -14.68 8.80
CA ALA A 143 6.54 -14.88 10.19
C ALA A 143 6.85 -13.58 10.94
N SER A 144 7.39 -12.58 10.25
CA SER A 144 7.78 -11.29 10.87
C SER A 144 6.74 -10.19 10.63
N ALA A 145 6.05 -10.23 9.48
CA ALA A 145 5.14 -9.15 9.08
C ALA A 145 3.86 -9.09 9.93
N LEU A 146 3.27 -10.25 10.28
CA LEU A 146 2.04 -10.23 11.07
C LEU A 146 2.26 -9.68 12.50
N PRO A 147 3.28 -10.11 13.27
CA PRO A 147 3.59 -9.48 14.56
C PRO A 147 3.94 -7.99 14.44
N ALA A 148 4.69 -7.59 13.39
CA ALA A 148 5.00 -6.18 13.14
C ALA A 148 3.74 -5.34 12.87
N MET A 149 2.80 -5.88 12.09
CA MET A 149 1.52 -5.24 11.83
C MET A 149 0.72 -5.04 13.10
N MET A 150 0.54 -6.09 13.91
CA MET A 150 -0.21 -6.00 15.17
C MET A 150 0.41 -4.97 16.13
N ARG A 151 1.74 -4.89 16.20
CA ARG A 151 2.46 -3.88 17.00
C ARG A 151 2.17 -2.46 16.51
N VAL A 152 2.15 -2.21 15.19
CA VAL A 152 1.84 -0.88 14.64
C VAL A 152 0.38 -0.49 14.91
N LEU A 153 -0.55 -1.44 14.78
CA LEU A 153 -1.98 -1.20 15.03
C LEU A 153 -2.29 -0.94 16.51
N ALA A 154 -1.56 -1.60 17.42
CA ALA A 154 -1.71 -1.44 18.87
C ALA A 154 -0.98 -0.21 19.44
N ASP A 155 -0.35 0.62 18.60
CA ASP A 155 0.29 1.84 19.07
C ASP A 155 -0.78 2.84 19.56
N PRO A 156 -0.74 3.31 20.83
CA PRO A 156 -1.74 4.22 21.38
C PRO A 156 -1.90 5.54 20.61
N SER A 157 -0.87 5.96 19.86
CA SER A 157 -0.92 7.15 19.02
C SER A 157 -1.66 6.96 17.68
N ARG A 158 -1.94 5.70 17.31
CA ARG A 158 -2.60 5.32 16.05
C ARG A 158 -3.96 4.69 16.27
N GLU A 159 -4.08 3.85 17.29
CA GLU A 159 -5.25 3.03 17.59
C GLU A 159 -6.58 3.82 17.53
N PRO A 160 -6.72 5.00 18.17
CA PRO A 160 -7.98 5.76 18.14
C PRO A 160 -8.39 6.26 16.74
N HIS A 161 -7.44 6.29 15.80
CA HIS A 161 -7.63 6.81 14.45
C HIS A 161 -7.81 5.70 13.40
N LEU A 162 -7.63 4.43 13.78
CA LEU A 162 -7.80 3.29 12.88
C LEU A 162 -9.20 3.21 12.25
N PRO A 163 -10.32 3.42 12.97
CA PRO A 163 -11.64 3.40 12.34
C PRO A 163 -11.79 4.43 11.21
N ASN A 164 -11.27 5.64 11.44
CA ASN A 164 -11.26 6.73 10.46
C ASN A 164 -10.38 6.36 9.27
N PHE A 165 -9.21 5.78 9.53
CA PHE A 165 -8.27 5.34 8.50
C PHE A 165 -8.90 4.29 7.58
N PHE A 166 -9.46 3.22 8.15
CA PHE A 166 -10.11 2.16 7.37
C PHE A 166 -11.31 2.71 6.57
N SER A 167 -12.13 3.56 7.18
CA SER A 167 -13.25 4.21 6.49
C SER A 167 -12.79 5.10 5.33
N ALA A 168 -11.70 5.85 5.53
CA ALA A 168 -11.14 6.70 4.48
C ALA A 168 -10.58 5.89 3.31
N VAL A 169 -9.96 4.73 3.57
CA VAL A 169 -9.52 3.80 2.50
C VAL A 169 -10.71 3.27 1.71
N LEU A 170 -11.82 2.89 2.37
CA LEU A 170 -13.02 2.47 1.66
C LEU A 170 -13.62 3.57 0.80
N ARG A 171 -13.65 4.81 1.31
CA ARG A 171 -14.08 5.96 0.51
C ARG A 171 -13.15 6.20 -0.67
N ALA A 172 -11.83 6.11 -0.49
CA ALA A 172 -10.85 6.22 -1.57
C ALA A 172 -11.10 5.17 -2.66
N LEU A 173 -11.41 3.92 -2.29
CA LEU A 173 -11.79 2.86 -3.24
C LEU A 173 -13.12 3.13 -3.96
N HIS A 174 -14.00 3.92 -3.35
CA HIS A 174 -15.30 4.28 -3.91
C HIS A 174 -15.23 5.50 -4.85
N ASN A 175 -14.58 6.59 -4.43
CA ASN A 175 -14.60 7.87 -5.13
C ASN A 175 -13.25 8.29 -5.75
N GLY A 176 -12.19 7.50 -5.55
CA GLY A 176 -10.84 7.79 -6.08
C GLY A 176 -10.08 8.88 -5.33
N ARG A 177 -10.65 9.45 -4.26
CA ARG A 177 -9.98 10.48 -3.44
C ARG A 177 -8.80 9.86 -2.71
N GLN A 178 -7.61 10.36 -2.99
CA GLN A 178 -6.36 9.81 -2.47
C GLN A 178 -6.20 10.02 -0.97
N LEU A 179 -5.51 9.08 -0.34
CA LEU A 179 -5.13 9.08 1.06
C LEU A 179 -3.64 9.36 1.18
N VAL A 180 -3.25 10.29 2.04
CA VAL A 180 -1.85 10.59 2.37
C VAL A 180 -1.60 10.19 3.81
N VAL A 181 -0.59 9.33 4.03
CA VAL A 181 -0.17 8.87 5.35
C VAL A 181 1.22 9.42 5.63
N VAL A 182 1.35 10.21 6.68
CA VAL A 182 2.64 10.74 7.13
C VAL A 182 3.11 9.92 8.33
N ASP A 183 4.05 9.01 8.08
CA ASP A 183 4.58 8.09 9.08
C ASP A 183 5.91 7.47 8.63
N HIS A 184 6.50 6.62 9.46
CA HIS A 184 7.62 5.77 9.06
C HIS A 184 7.18 4.76 7.98
N PRO A 185 7.97 4.50 6.93
CA PRO A 185 7.54 3.65 5.81
C PRO A 185 7.10 2.23 6.20
N GLU A 186 7.72 1.62 7.22
CA GLU A 186 7.28 0.33 7.76
C GLU A 186 5.87 0.42 8.34
N ALA A 187 5.57 1.45 9.14
CA ALA A 187 4.25 1.65 9.72
C ALA A 187 3.19 1.85 8.63
N VAL A 188 3.50 2.63 7.58
CA VAL A 188 2.62 2.79 6.41
C VAL A 188 2.38 1.43 5.72
N ALA A 189 3.43 0.63 5.52
CA ALA A 189 3.31 -0.70 4.93
C ALA A 189 2.41 -1.63 5.76
N MET A 190 2.55 -1.60 7.09
CA MET A 190 1.73 -2.38 8.01
C MET A 190 0.25 -1.94 8.00
N LEU A 191 -0.02 -0.63 8.00
CA LEU A 191 -1.38 -0.10 7.91
C LEU A 191 -2.08 -0.49 6.58
N ILE A 192 -1.35 -0.38 5.46
CA ILE A 192 -1.82 -0.85 4.16
C ILE A 192 -2.05 -2.37 4.17
N GLY A 193 -1.11 -3.12 4.75
CA GLY A 193 -1.21 -4.56 4.90
C GLY A 193 -2.45 -5.00 5.68
N ALA A 194 -2.77 -4.29 6.77
CA ALA A 194 -3.96 -4.55 7.58
C ALA A 194 -5.25 -4.39 6.77
N ILE A 195 -5.48 -3.21 6.17
CA ILE A 195 -6.70 -3.00 5.39
C ILE A 195 -6.78 -3.94 4.19
N ALA A 196 -5.66 -4.19 3.50
CA ALA A 196 -5.63 -5.11 2.39
C ALA A 196 -6.06 -6.51 2.84
N LEU A 197 -5.62 -6.97 4.02
CA LEU A 197 -5.89 -8.31 4.54
C LEU A 197 -7.38 -8.52 4.81
N ALA A 198 -8.06 -7.46 5.25
CA ALA A 198 -9.49 -7.44 5.54
C ALA A 198 -10.37 -7.28 4.29
N LEU A 199 -9.84 -6.75 3.19
CA LEU A 199 -10.61 -6.53 1.97
C LEU A 199 -10.83 -7.83 1.18
N PRO A 200 -12.01 -8.01 0.57
CA PRO A 200 -12.24 -9.02 -0.47
C PRO A 200 -11.22 -8.92 -1.61
N ARG A 201 -10.93 -10.04 -2.27
CA ARG A 201 -9.86 -10.15 -3.29
C ARG A 201 -9.94 -9.08 -4.37
N GLN A 202 -11.14 -8.80 -4.88
CA GLN A 202 -11.32 -7.81 -5.95
C GLN A 202 -11.05 -6.38 -5.47
N LEU A 203 -11.43 -6.03 -4.24
CA LEU A 203 -11.16 -4.71 -3.66
C LEU A 203 -9.70 -4.55 -3.28
N SER A 204 -9.10 -5.58 -2.68
CA SER A 204 -7.67 -5.64 -2.38
C SER A 204 -6.83 -5.45 -3.66
N ALA A 205 -7.23 -6.06 -4.79
CA ALA A 205 -6.59 -5.90 -6.10
C ALA A 205 -6.70 -4.49 -6.71
N ARG A 206 -7.60 -3.65 -6.20
CA ARG A 206 -7.77 -2.25 -6.62
C ARG A 206 -7.03 -1.27 -5.72
N LEU A 207 -6.52 -1.73 -4.59
CA LEU A 207 -5.82 -0.91 -3.60
C LEU A 207 -4.39 -0.60 -4.09
N THR A 208 -4.24 0.46 -4.88
CA THR A 208 -2.92 0.94 -5.31
C THR A 208 -2.27 1.79 -4.23
N PHE A 209 -0.97 1.62 -4.01
CA PHE A 209 -0.27 2.32 -2.93
C PHE A 209 1.21 2.54 -3.20
N ASN A 210 1.80 3.43 -2.41
CA ASN A 210 3.23 3.55 -2.14
C ASN A 210 3.44 3.80 -0.63
N THR A 211 4.55 3.32 -0.06
CA THR A 211 4.82 3.51 1.38
C THR A 211 5.68 4.72 1.66
N CYS A 212 6.41 5.24 0.67
CA CYS A 212 7.23 6.43 0.82
C CYS A 212 7.48 7.10 -0.52
N ILE A 213 6.98 8.32 -0.69
CA ILE A 213 7.27 9.18 -1.83
C ILE A 213 7.51 10.62 -1.37
N ARG A 214 8.25 11.37 -2.19
CA ARG A 214 8.52 12.79 -1.94
C ARG A 214 7.28 13.67 -2.09
N ASP A 215 6.48 13.46 -3.13
CA ASP A 215 5.35 14.34 -3.47
C ASP A 215 4.11 13.51 -3.86
N PRO A 216 3.12 13.37 -2.96
CA PRO A 216 1.86 12.68 -3.24
C PRO A 216 1.07 13.18 -4.44
N ARG A 217 1.24 14.45 -4.84
CA ARG A 217 0.50 15.04 -5.98
C ARG A 217 0.91 14.46 -7.32
N GLN A 218 2.09 13.84 -7.38
CA GLN A 218 2.63 13.24 -8.60
C GLN A 218 2.37 11.74 -8.68
N ALA A 219 1.75 11.16 -7.64
CA ALA A 219 1.45 9.74 -7.59
C ALA A 219 0.03 9.46 -8.05
N ASP A 220 -0.13 8.42 -8.86
CA ASP A 220 -1.43 7.94 -9.35
C ASP A 220 -2.01 6.81 -8.46
N THR A 221 -1.53 6.69 -7.22
CA THR A 221 -1.93 5.63 -6.27
C THR A 221 -2.99 6.10 -5.29
N LEU A 222 -3.85 5.20 -4.82
CA LEU A 222 -4.90 5.54 -3.85
C LEU A 222 -4.33 5.90 -2.48
N ILE A 223 -3.29 5.20 -2.01
CA ILE A 223 -2.62 5.47 -0.74
C ILE A 223 -1.19 5.92 -1.00
N CYS A 224 -0.81 7.06 -0.46
CA CYS A 224 0.50 7.65 -0.60
C CYS A 224 1.15 7.82 0.78
N GLY A 225 2.19 7.03 1.05
CA GLY A 225 3.02 7.20 2.23
C GLY A 225 4.08 8.28 2.02
N THR A 226 4.36 9.06 3.05
CA THR A 226 5.42 10.06 3.02
C THR A 226 6.00 10.25 4.41
N THR A 227 7.20 10.84 4.51
CA THR A 227 7.85 11.06 5.81
C THR A 227 7.49 12.43 6.40
N PRO A 228 7.57 12.59 7.73
CA PRO A 228 7.30 13.86 8.43
C PRO A 228 8.19 15.03 7.97
N ASP A 229 9.37 14.72 7.42
CA ASP A 229 10.30 15.71 6.91
C ASP A 229 9.99 16.18 5.48
N SER A 230 9.02 15.57 4.80
CA SER A 230 8.56 16.08 3.50
C SER A 230 7.97 17.48 3.66
N GLU A 231 8.12 18.32 2.64
CA GLU A 231 7.74 19.73 2.70
C GLU A 231 6.36 19.97 3.35
N PRO A 232 6.14 21.10 4.05
CA PRO A 232 4.93 21.40 4.83
C PRO A 232 3.65 21.60 3.98
N LEU A 233 3.63 21.11 2.74
CA LEU A 233 2.52 21.21 1.78
C LEU A 233 1.18 20.78 2.38
N PHE A 234 1.17 19.83 3.31
CA PHE A 234 -0.04 19.28 3.93
C PHE A 234 -0.69 20.17 5.01
N ALA A 235 -0.14 21.37 5.27
CA ALA A 235 -0.58 22.24 6.37
C ALA A 235 -1.74 23.20 6.01
N THR A 236 -2.23 23.22 4.77
CA THR A 236 -3.27 24.17 4.34
C THR A 236 -4.63 23.49 4.11
N GLY A 237 -5.74 24.18 4.43
CA GLY A 237 -7.09 23.63 4.36
C GLY A 237 -7.48 23.08 2.97
N ALA A 238 -6.97 23.67 1.89
CA ALA A 238 -7.22 23.20 0.52
C ALA A 238 -6.75 21.74 0.27
N TYR A 239 -5.72 21.27 0.99
CA TYR A 239 -5.26 19.88 0.87
C TYR A 239 -6.21 18.90 1.56
N GLN A 240 -6.88 19.33 2.63
CA GLN A 240 -7.86 18.52 3.34
C GLN A 240 -9.17 18.35 2.57
N ASP A 241 -9.38 19.08 1.47
CA ASP A 241 -10.51 18.88 0.57
C ASP A 241 -10.15 17.91 -0.57
N GLN A 242 -8.89 17.92 -1.02
CA GLN A 242 -8.40 17.07 -2.11
C GLN A 242 -7.95 15.68 -1.63
N TYR A 243 -7.39 15.57 -0.42
CA TYR A 243 -6.81 14.33 0.12
C TYR A 243 -7.41 14.02 1.50
N TYR A 244 -7.47 12.75 1.84
CA TYR A 244 -7.58 12.35 3.24
C TYR A 244 -6.19 12.28 3.84
N ILE A 245 -5.93 13.02 4.91
CA ILE A 245 -4.61 13.15 5.54
C ILE A 245 -4.61 12.41 6.87
N PHE A 246 -3.61 11.55 7.06
CA PHE A 246 -3.33 10.85 8.30
C PHE A 246 -1.87 11.09 8.69
N ASP A 247 -1.63 12.16 9.44
CA ASP A 247 -0.31 12.51 9.96
C ASP A 247 -0.19 12.07 11.41
N PHE A 248 0.29 10.84 11.59
CA PHE A 248 0.48 10.23 12.91
C PHE A 248 1.62 10.90 13.69
N HIS A 249 2.58 11.54 13.00
CA HIS A 249 3.70 12.21 13.64
C HIS A 249 3.31 13.55 14.27
N ARG A 250 2.48 14.36 13.59
CA ARG A 250 2.02 15.66 14.07
C ARG A 250 0.59 15.64 14.62
N GLN A 251 -0.02 14.45 14.67
CA GLN A 251 -1.40 14.23 15.14
C GLN A 251 -2.41 15.10 14.37
N ARG A 252 -2.30 15.10 13.04
CA ARG A 252 -3.20 15.83 12.14
C ARG A 252 -3.95 14.85 11.27
N PHE A 253 -5.27 14.87 11.38
CA PHE A 253 -6.13 13.94 10.68
C PHE A 253 -7.19 14.71 9.92
N SER A 254 -7.48 14.29 8.70
CA SER A 254 -8.68 14.74 8.00
C SER A 254 -9.91 14.40 8.84
N PRO A 255 -10.96 15.25 8.79
CA PRO A 255 -12.22 14.93 9.44
C PRO A 255 -12.71 13.57 8.96
N ALA A 256 -13.30 12.83 9.89
CA ALA A 256 -13.90 11.54 9.62
C ALA A 256 -14.83 11.63 8.40
N PRO A 257 -14.55 10.91 7.29
CA PRO A 257 -15.62 10.65 6.34
C PRO A 257 -16.70 9.88 7.11
N GLN A 258 -17.98 10.25 6.98
CA GLN A 258 -19.09 9.55 7.66
C GLN A 258 -18.83 8.05 7.66
N HIS A 259 -18.53 7.52 8.86
CA HIS A 259 -17.97 6.19 9.03
C HIS A 259 -18.98 5.16 8.61
N GLY A 260 -18.54 4.22 7.78
CA GLY A 260 -19.23 2.96 7.62
C GLY A 260 -18.92 2.09 8.82
N PHE A 261 -19.91 1.34 9.29
CA PHE A 261 -19.81 0.36 10.36
C PHE A 261 -18.63 -0.62 10.24
N PHE A 262 -18.18 -0.87 9.01
CA PHE A 262 -17.02 -1.68 8.70
C PHE A 262 -15.72 -1.17 9.32
N GLY A 263 -15.47 0.15 9.28
CA GLY A 263 -14.22 0.72 9.79
C GLY A 263 -14.08 0.51 11.30
N ASP A 264 -15.17 0.76 12.05
CA ASP A 264 -15.24 0.56 13.50
C ASP A 264 -15.09 -0.93 13.86
N THR A 265 -15.83 -1.79 13.16
CA THR A 265 -15.77 -3.24 13.41
C THR A 265 -14.38 -3.80 13.12
N LEU A 266 -13.72 -3.35 12.06
CA LEU A 266 -12.39 -3.81 11.71
C LEU A 266 -11.35 -3.37 12.73
N ALA A 267 -11.41 -2.11 13.19
CA ALA A 267 -10.53 -1.63 14.25
C ALA A 267 -10.73 -2.43 15.55
N HIS A 268 -11.98 -2.71 15.92
CA HIS A 268 -12.30 -3.55 17.06
C HIS A 268 -11.76 -4.99 16.90
N TRP A 269 -11.95 -5.63 15.74
CA TRP A 269 -11.41 -6.96 15.48
C TRP A 269 -9.89 -7.01 15.56
N TYR A 270 -9.17 -5.97 15.12
CA TYR A 270 -7.73 -5.90 15.30
C TYR A 270 -7.33 -5.70 16.77
N HIS A 271 -8.02 -4.82 17.49
CA HIS A 271 -7.78 -4.59 18.93
C HIS A 271 -7.92 -5.89 19.73
N GLU A 272 -9.00 -6.63 19.51
CA GLU A 272 -9.30 -7.91 20.16
C GLU A 272 -8.52 -9.10 19.56
N GLN A 273 -7.64 -8.86 18.59
CA GLN A 273 -6.83 -9.87 17.90
C GLN A 273 -7.66 -10.99 17.23
N LEU A 274 -8.86 -10.65 16.76
CA LEU A 274 -9.83 -11.56 16.13
C LEU A 274 -9.54 -11.78 14.65
N LEU A 275 -8.30 -12.17 14.31
CA LEU A 275 -7.86 -12.33 12.92
C LEU A 275 -8.71 -13.34 12.13
N GLU A 276 -9.14 -14.42 12.78
CA GLU A 276 -10.03 -15.42 12.16
C GLU A 276 -11.37 -14.82 11.72
N ARG A 277 -11.88 -13.79 12.40
CA ARG A 277 -13.11 -13.11 11.99
C ARG A 277 -12.88 -12.25 10.76
N ILE A 278 -11.75 -11.57 10.69
CA ILE A 278 -11.34 -10.76 9.52
C ILE A 278 -11.23 -11.67 8.28
N LEU A 279 -10.52 -12.80 8.42
CA LEU A 279 -10.35 -13.76 7.33
C LEU A 279 -11.66 -14.47 6.99
N GLY A 280 -12.48 -14.79 8.00
CA GLY A 280 -13.81 -15.38 7.83
C GLY A 280 -14.75 -14.47 7.03
N PHE A 281 -14.81 -13.18 7.39
CA PHE A 281 -15.60 -12.17 6.67
C PHE A 281 -15.11 -12.02 5.22
N ARG A 282 -13.80 -11.88 5.01
CA ARG A 282 -13.23 -11.79 3.66
C ARG A 282 -13.62 -13.01 2.80
N ASN A 283 -13.47 -14.21 3.36
CA ASN A 283 -13.83 -15.46 2.67
C ASN A 283 -15.34 -15.56 2.39
N PHE A 284 -16.17 -15.06 3.31
CA PHE A 284 -17.61 -14.98 3.10
C PHE A 284 -17.92 -14.11 1.88
N VAL A 285 -17.41 -12.87 1.82
CA VAL A 285 -17.66 -11.96 0.70
C VAL A 285 -17.10 -12.49 -0.61
N ASP A 286 -15.88 -13.04 -0.61
CA ASP A 286 -15.27 -13.64 -1.80
C ASP A 286 -16.15 -14.77 -2.40
N ARG A 287 -16.93 -15.47 -1.58
CA ARG A 287 -17.82 -16.57 -2.00
C ARG A 287 -19.22 -16.09 -2.37
N THR A 288 -19.80 -15.18 -1.60
CA THR A 288 -21.21 -14.77 -1.74
C THR A 288 -21.37 -13.59 -2.67
N ALA A 289 -20.50 -12.60 -2.59
CA ALA A 289 -20.58 -11.36 -3.37
C ALA A 289 -19.19 -10.95 -3.91
N PRO A 290 -18.58 -11.76 -4.79
CA PRO A 290 -17.21 -11.52 -5.28
C PRO A 290 -17.06 -10.19 -6.01
N ASN A 291 -18.13 -9.68 -6.63
CA ASN A 291 -18.15 -8.41 -7.38
C ASN A 291 -18.63 -7.21 -6.54
N SER A 292 -18.61 -7.33 -5.21
CA SER A 292 -19.00 -6.26 -4.29
C SER A 292 -18.11 -5.03 -4.44
N ARG A 293 -18.72 -3.86 -4.26
CA ARG A 293 -18.07 -2.56 -4.22
C ARG A 293 -17.73 -2.23 -2.77
N ALA A 294 -16.81 -1.27 -2.58
CA ALA A 294 -16.44 -0.82 -1.24
C ALA A 294 -17.64 -0.31 -0.41
N GLY A 295 -18.64 0.27 -1.08
CA GLY A 295 -19.89 0.72 -0.43
C GLY A 295 -20.84 -0.40 -0.01
N ASP A 296 -20.66 -1.63 -0.51
CA ASP A 296 -21.50 -2.78 -0.15
C ASP A 296 -20.98 -3.48 1.15
N LEU A 297 -19.80 -3.10 1.65
CA LEU A 297 -19.13 -3.84 2.73
C LEU A 297 -19.83 -3.74 4.09
N ASP A 298 -20.49 -2.62 4.38
CA ASP A 298 -21.25 -2.45 5.62
C ASP A 298 -22.43 -3.44 5.68
N ASP A 299 -23.20 -3.55 4.58
CA ASP A 299 -24.32 -4.47 4.48
C ASP A 299 -23.88 -5.93 4.50
N LEU A 300 -22.79 -6.24 3.80
CA LEU A 300 -22.20 -7.59 3.81
C LEU A 300 -21.68 -7.97 5.19
N LEU A 301 -21.11 -7.03 5.94
CA LEU A 301 -20.64 -7.25 7.29
C LEU A 301 -21.82 -7.53 8.22
N ASN A 302 -22.91 -6.75 8.10
CA ASN A 302 -24.15 -6.99 8.84
C ASN A 302 -24.69 -8.40 8.59
N LEU A 303 -24.75 -8.81 7.32
CA LEU A 303 -25.17 -10.16 6.94
C LEU A 303 -24.24 -11.24 7.52
N TYR A 304 -22.92 -11.03 7.47
CA TYR A 304 -21.94 -11.97 8.04
C TYR A 304 -22.12 -12.15 9.55
N ARG A 305 -22.35 -11.05 10.29
CA ARG A 305 -22.58 -11.07 11.74
C ARG A 305 -23.88 -11.82 12.10
N MET A 306 -24.95 -11.60 11.33
CA MET A 306 -26.21 -12.32 11.48
C MET A 306 -26.04 -13.83 11.32
N LEU A 307 -25.35 -14.26 10.26
CA LEU A 307 -25.12 -15.69 9.99
C LEU A 307 -24.17 -16.34 11.00
N SER A 308 -23.28 -15.53 11.59
CA SER A 308 -22.32 -15.97 12.60
C SER A 308 -22.90 -15.96 14.02
N SER A 309 -24.23 -15.72 14.17
CA SER A 309 -24.96 -15.68 15.45
C SER A 309 -24.43 -14.63 16.45
N GLU A 310 -23.88 -13.53 15.93
CA GLU A 310 -23.61 -12.37 16.78
C GLU A 310 -24.90 -11.58 16.98
N SER A 311 -25.19 -11.17 18.21
CA SER A 311 -26.31 -10.29 18.54
C SER A 311 -26.18 -8.96 17.79
N GLY A 312 -26.93 -8.82 16.70
CA GLY A 312 -27.15 -7.58 15.96
C GLY A 312 -28.46 -6.92 16.39
N ASP A 313 -28.52 -5.59 16.34
CA ASP A 313 -29.76 -4.85 16.56
C ASP A 313 -30.73 -5.05 15.37
N THR A 314 -32.02 -4.83 15.59
CA THR A 314 -33.11 -5.03 14.62
C THR A 314 -32.90 -4.21 13.34
N ALA A 315 -32.27 -3.03 13.44
CA ALA A 315 -31.90 -2.20 12.29
C ALA A 315 -30.86 -2.89 11.39
N THR A 316 -29.90 -3.59 11.99
CA THR A 316 -28.86 -4.38 11.31
C THR A 316 -29.47 -5.54 10.51
N LEU A 317 -30.47 -6.21 11.10
CA LEU A 317 -31.23 -7.29 10.47
C LEU A 317 -31.98 -6.82 9.22
N ILE A 318 -32.63 -5.66 9.30
CA ILE A 318 -33.40 -5.11 8.17
C ILE A 318 -32.47 -4.73 7.01
N SER A 319 -31.32 -4.09 7.27
CA SER A 319 -30.35 -3.71 6.22
C SER A 319 -29.81 -4.93 5.46
N GLY A 320 -29.40 -5.98 6.20
CA GLY A 320 -28.87 -7.21 5.60
C GLY A 320 -29.88 -7.93 4.71
N ILE A 321 -31.14 -8.01 5.16
CA ILE A 321 -32.23 -8.60 4.36
C ILE A 321 -32.49 -7.77 3.09
N HIS A 322 -32.54 -6.45 3.21
CA HIS A 322 -32.77 -5.56 2.07
C HIS A 322 -31.69 -5.70 0.99
N PHE A 323 -30.42 -5.81 1.42
CA PHE A 323 -29.29 -6.04 0.53
C PHE A 323 -29.36 -7.36 -0.24
N VAL A 324 -29.75 -8.46 0.44
CA VAL A 324 -29.97 -9.76 -0.23
C VAL A 324 -31.03 -9.65 -1.32
N PHE A 325 -32.14 -8.97 -1.04
CA PHE A 325 -33.21 -8.75 -2.03
C PHE A 325 -32.76 -7.85 -3.18
N GLU A 326 -32.03 -6.77 -2.91
CA GLU A 326 -31.57 -5.83 -3.94
C GLU A 326 -30.54 -6.46 -4.89
N LYS A 327 -29.58 -7.19 -4.34
CA LYS A 327 -28.48 -7.79 -5.11
C LYS A 327 -28.81 -9.17 -5.69
N LYS A 328 -29.99 -9.73 -5.36
CA LYS A 328 -30.42 -11.09 -5.75
C LYS A 328 -29.36 -12.15 -5.40
N LEU A 329 -28.85 -12.07 -4.16
CA LEU A 329 -27.87 -13.00 -3.63
C LEU A 329 -28.50 -14.32 -3.20
#